data_AF-A0A538AG00-F1
#
_entry.id   AF-A0A538AG00-F1
#
_cell.length_a   1.000
_cell.length_b   1.000
_cell.length_c   1.000
_cell.angle_alpha   90.00
_cell.angle_beta   90.00
_cell.angle_gamma   90.00
#
_symmetry.space_group_name_H-M   'P 1'
#
loop_
_entity.id
_entity.type
_entity.pdbx_description
1 polymer ?
#
loop_
_entity_poly.entity_id
_entity_poly.type
_entity_poly.pdbx_seq_one_letter_code
_entity_poly.pdbx_strand_id
1 'polypeptide(L)' 'MTDSVVIAAGGTGGHLVPALAIASALEERAPGVTISFIGTARELDR' A
#
# COMPACT_ATOMS: atom_id res chain seq x y z
N MET A 1 -16.83 -12.42 4.63
CA MET A 1 -15.56 -12.75 3.98
C MET A 1 -14.89 -11.42 3.72
N THR A 2 -13.66 -11.26 4.15
CA THR A 2 -12.97 -9.97 4.14
C THR A 2 -12.02 -9.95 2.96
N ASP A 3 -12.11 -8.95 2.10
CA ASP A 3 -11.20 -8.82 0.97
C ASP A 3 -9.77 -8.57 1.48
N SER A 4 -8.78 -9.21 0.86
CA SER A 4 -7.37 -9.06 1.22
C SER A 4 -6.58 -8.60 0.00
N VAL A 5 -5.83 -7.51 0.16
CA VAL A 5 -5.08 -6.85 -0.91
C VAL A 5 -3.61 -6.73 -0.50
N VAL A 6 -2.73 -7.12 -1.42
CA VAL A 6 -1.28 -6.92 -1.29
C VAL A 6 -0.83 -5.85 -2.28
N ILE A 7 -0.17 -4.80 -1.78
CA ILE A 7 0.39 -3.72 -2.59
C ILE A 7 1.91 -3.84 -2.59
N ALA A 8 2.48 -4.19 -3.76
CA ALA A 8 3.91 -4.25 -3.96
C ALA A 8 4.42 -2.93 -4.57
N ALA A 9 5.30 -2.22 -3.86
CA ALA A 9 5.85 -0.93 -4.29
C ALA A 9 7.37 -0.85 -4.05
N GLY A 10 8.11 -0.18 -4.93
CA GLY A 10 9.56 0.03 -4.75
C GLY A 10 9.86 0.95 -3.56
N GLY A 11 11.04 0.81 -2.94
CA GLY A 11 11.42 1.58 -1.74
C GLY A 11 11.82 3.05 -1.96
N THR A 12 11.43 3.70 -3.06
CA THR A 12 11.63 5.15 -3.24
C THR A 12 10.36 5.91 -2.90
N GLY A 13 10.47 7.17 -2.44
CA GLY A 13 9.31 7.98 -2.03
C GLY A 13 8.23 8.10 -3.11
N GLY A 14 8.64 8.12 -4.39
CA GLY A 14 7.74 8.21 -5.54
C GLY A 14 6.78 7.03 -5.73
N HIS A 15 7.04 5.86 -5.14
CA HIS A 15 6.16 4.68 -5.25
C HIS A 15 5.28 4.47 -4.01
N LEU A 16 5.71 4.96 -2.85
CA LEU A 16 4.98 4.78 -1.60
C LEU A 16 3.79 5.72 -1.48
N VAL A 17 3.92 6.97 -1.92
CA VAL A 17 2.81 7.93 -1.89
C VAL A 17 1.63 7.44 -2.74
N PRO A 18 1.83 6.97 -3.99
CA PRO A 18 0.75 6.33 -4.74
C PRO A 18 0.19 5.07 -4.09
N ALA A 19 1.05 4.22 -3.51
CA ALA A 19 0.63 2.98 -2.85
C ALA A 19 -0.29 3.27 -1.64
N LEU A 20 0.04 4.28 -0.84
CA LEU A 20 -0.79 4.74 0.28
C LEU A 20 -2.11 5.34 -0.20
N ALA A 21 -2.09 6.16 -1.25
CA ALA A 21 -3.31 6.75 -1.82
C ALA A 21 -4.29 5.67 -2.32
N ILE A 22 -3.77 4.61 -2.96
CA ILE A 22 -4.58 3.46 -3.38
C ILE A 22 -5.15 2.72 -2.16
N ALA A 23 -4.33 2.52 -1.11
CA ALA A 23 -4.79 1.84 0.09
C ALA A 23 -5.94 2.58 0.78
N SER A 24 -5.83 3.90 0.99
CA SER A 24 -6.92 4.69 1.57
C SER A 24 -8.20 4.63 0.74
N ALA A 25 -8.08 4.72 -0.59
CA ALA A 25 -9.24 4.61 -1.47
C ALA A 25 -9.92 3.23 -1.40
N LEU A 26 -9.15 2.16 -1.14
CA LEU A 26 -9.69 0.82 -0.94
C LEU A 26 -10.40 0.68 0.40
N GLU A 27 -9.84 1.24 1.47
CA GLU A 27 -10.48 1.26 2.80
C GLU A 27 -11.83 1.98 2.79
N GLU A 28 -11.94 3.09 2.05
CA GLU A 28 -13.21 3.82 1.87
C GLU A 28 -14.26 3.01 1.11
N ARG A 29 -13.85 2.24 0.10
CA ARG A 29 -14.75 1.52 -0.80
C ARG A 29 -15.14 0.14 -0.31
N ALA A 30 -14.27 -0.50 0.45
CA ALA A 30 -14.45 -1.85 0.97
C ALA A 30 -14.19 -1.87 2.48
N PRO A 31 -15.17 -1.44 3.29
CA PRO A 31 -15.06 -1.47 4.75
C PRO A 31 -14.69 -2.87 5.25
N GLY A 32 -13.55 -2.96 5.94
CA GLY A 32 -13.00 -4.21 6.46
C GLY A 32 -11.87 -4.81 5.63
N VAL A 33 -11.58 -4.32 4.41
CA VAL A 33 -10.47 -4.81 3.59
C VAL A 33 -9.16 -4.87 4.39
N THR A 34 -8.42 -5.96 4.25
CA THR A 34 -7.10 -6.12 4.86
C THR A 34 -6.03 -5.77 3.84
N ILE A 35 -5.22 -4.75 4.12
CA ILE A 35 -4.16 -4.28 3.21
C ILE A 35 -2.79 -4.66 3.78
N SER A 36 -1.93 -5.21 2.94
CA SER A 36 -0.53 -5.52 3.26
C SER A 36 0.41 -4.94 2.22
N PHE A 37 1.53 -4.37 2.66
CA PHE A 37 2.53 -3.78 1.78
C PHE A 37 3.76 -4.68 1.67
N ILE A 38 4.27 -4.85 0.45
CA ILE A 38 5.55 -5.49 0.18
C ILE A 38 6.45 -4.46 -0.50
N GLY A 39 7.62 -4.24 0.08
CA GLY A 39 8.60 -3.31 -0.45
C GLY A 39 10.00 -3.91 -0.50
N THR A 40 10.92 -3.12 -1.03
CA THR A 40 12.35 -3.43 -0.97
C THR A 40 12.94 -2.94 0.35
N ALA A 41 14.02 -3.56 0.83
CA ALA A 41 14.75 -3.11 2.02
C ALA A 41 15.50 -1.76 1.86
N ARG A 42 15.34 -1.06 0.72
CA ARG A 42 15.84 0.31 0.56
C ARG A 42 15.09 1.22 1.52
N GLU A 43 15.84 2.04 2.25
CA GLU A 43 15.29 3.14 3.04
C GLU A 43 14.50 4.09 2.12
N LEU A 44 13.35 4.58 2.58
CA LEU A 44 12.73 5.77 2.02
C LEU A 44 13.82 6.83 2.03
N ASP A 45 14.25 7.25 0.84
CA ASP A 45 15.08 8.41 0.53
C ASP A 45 15.87 9.03 1.70
N ARG A 46 17.21 8.96 1.60
CA ARG A 46 18.10 9.87 2.34
C ARG A 46 17.82 11.34 2.04
#